data_AF-A0A1R4H9S6-F1
#
_entry.id   AF-A0A1R4H9S6-F1
#
_cell.length_a   1.000
_cell.length_b   1.000
_cell.length_c   1.000
_cell.angle_alpha   90.00
_cell.angle_beta   90.00
_cell.angle_gamma   90.00
#
_symmetry.space_group_name_H-M   'P 1'
#
loop_
_entity.id
_entity.type
_entity.pdbx_description
1 polymer ?
#
loop_
_entity_poly.entity_id
_entity_poly.type
_entity_poly.pdbx_seq_one_letter_code
_entity_poly.pdbx_strand_id
1 'polypeptide(L)'
;MHVWFFYKRRVIKAIDKSFEHEINARRINEFREIVEFNLNEKSFQVWSNLSKIKLDDDNGINNLLEADIDEIVDFHFFRATSSSVKGAIEKNLLSRCTKNRVISDIIFKIFPEEPRNVNEVFYCHALSILIKIEEQKINVSCLPSWLTKNPDNIHEAICRLIRLCLNNFQDDIERKIILLAAITYKRIFKILTIILPDIKQLANIQHLITRYSSPEFCLEQLLSCPERNIINNRNGLSIFATSNFVSICSVENKFNQYSARQNLQKLWKLEVDLLDETPNYLQLLKESKSFDEVSPIEAYGVIYDNLGHRCLSLIKDSEKWKSYAFDNHKNEIDFIESSAKNNTQLLADKFFFGDIKIFNRIASGYGFEKYGYLL
;
A
#
# COMPACT_ATOMS: atom_id res chain seq x y z
N MET A 1 6.05 8.94 29.26
CA MET A 1 5.44 7.59 29.30
C MET A 1 4.27 7.62 30.29
N HIS A 2 3.11 6.99 29.98
CA HIS A 2 1.98 6.62 30.88
C HIS A 2 0.54 7.17 30.68
N VAL A 3 0.26 8.21 29.90
CA VAL A 3 -1.15 8.63 29.67
C VAL A 3 -1.97 7.49 29.02
N TRP A 4 -1.38 6.82 28.01
CA TRP A 4 -1.96 5.64 27.37
C TRP A 4 -2.28 4.50 28.35
N PHE A 5 -1.35 4.17 29.25
CA PHE A 5 -1.56 3.08 30.21
C PHE A 5 -2.71 3.36 31.18
N PHE A 6 -2.86 4.59 31.64
CA PHE A 6 -3.98 4.98 32.50
C PHE A 6 -5.33 4.94 31.77
N TYR A 7 -5.40 5.49 30.55
CA TYR A 7 -6.62 5.45 29.76
C TYR A 7 -7.00 4.04 29.31
N LYS A 8 -6.03 3.22 28.85
CA LYS A 8 -6.24 1.81 28.51
C LYS A 8 -6.92 1.06 29.65
N ARG A 9 -6.41 1.20 30.88
CA ARG A 9 -6.97 0.53 32.05
C ARG A 9 -8.38 1.06 32.41
N ARG A 10 -8.64 2.35 32.22
CA ARG A 10 -9.98 2.93 32.43
C ARG A 10 -10.99 2.43 31.41
N VAL A 11 -10.60 2.34 30.13
CA VAL A 11 -11.47 1.83 29.06
C VAL A 11 -11.83 0.37 29.33
N ILE A 12 -10.85 -0.49 29.63
CA ILE A 12 -11.12 -1.90 29.95
C ILE A 12 -12.08 -2.02 31.15
N LYS A 13 -11.82 -1.29 32.24
CA LYS A 13 -12.73 -1.29 33.40
C LYS A 13 -14.12 -0.76 33.09
N ALA A 14 -14.24 0.21 32.20
CA ALA A 14 -15.53 0.75 31.78
C ALA A 14 -16.30 -0.28 30.94
N ILE A 15 -15.62 -1.04 30.08
CA ILE A 15 -16.20 -2.16 29.33
C ILE A 15 -16.70 -3.22 30.32
N ASP A 16 -15.83 -3.69 31.23
CA ASP A 16 -16.18 -4.70 32.23
C ASP A 16 -17.44 -4.30 33.01
N LYS A 17 -17.47 -3.05 33.52
CA LYS A 17 -18.61 -2.52 34.28
C LYS A 17 -19.89 -2.38 33.43
N SER A 18 -19.76 -2.06 32.14
CA SER A 18 -20.92 -1.89 31.26
C SER A 18 -21.57 -3.21 30.88
N PHE A 19 -20.82 -4.31 30.89
CA PHE A 19 -21.31 -5.66 30.55
C PHE A 19 -21.51 -6.58 31.76
N GLU A 20 -21.14 -6.15 32.98
CA GLU A 20 -21.23 -6.93 34.22
C GLU A 20 -22.62 -7.54 34.50
N HIS A 21 -23.67 -6.86 34.05
CA HIS A 21 -25.06 -7.32 34.19
C HIS A 21 -25.81 -7.37 32.85
N GLU A 22 -25.09 -7.31 31.73
CA GLU A 22 -25.73 -7.34 30.41
C GLU A 22 -26.13 -8.77 30.04
N ILE A 23 -27.40 -8.98 29.72
CA ILE A 23 -27.98 -10.30 29.44
C ILE A 23 -28.17 -10.50 27.93
N ASN A 24 -28.15 -9.41 27.15
CA ASN A 24 -28.35 -9.46 25.71
C ASN A 24 -27.03 -9.62 24.94
N ALA A 25 -26.78 -10.83 24.43
CA ALA A 25 -25.60 -11.13 23.61
C ALA A 25 -25.47 -10.24 22.36
N ARG A 26 -26.58 -9.73 21.80
CA ARG A 26 -26.54 -8.82 20.64
C ARG A 26 -25.80 -7.52 20.95
N ARG A 27 -25.92 -6.99 22.16
CA ARG A 27 -25.27 -5.72 22.56
C ARG A 27 -23.74 -5.83 22.62
N ILE A 28 -23.21 -7.01 22.92
CA ILE A 28 -21.77 -7.27 22.87
C ILE A 28 -21.27 -7.22 21.42
N ASN A 29 -22.03 -7.79 20.48
CA ASN A 29 -21.67 -7.74 19.06
C ASN A 29 -21.76 -6.31 18.51
N GLU A 30 -22.82 -5.57 18.82
CA GLU A 30 -22.96 -4.16 18.44
C GLU A 30 -21.81 -3.31 19.01
N PHE A 31 -21.44 -3.53 20.28
CA PHE A 31 -20.31 -2.84 20.89
C PHE A 31 -18.98 -3.19 20.22
N ARG A 32 -18.77 -4.47 19.89
CA ARG A 32 -17.58 -4.92 19.16
C ARG A 32 -17.47 -4.22 17.81
N GLU A 33 -18.54 -4.22 17.03
CA GLU A 33 -18.59 -3.54 15.71
C GLU A 33 -18.26 -2.05 15.83
N ILE A 34 -18.84 -1.35 16.81
CA ILE A 34 -18.56 0.08 17.06
C ILE A 34 -17.11 0.31 17.47
N VAL A 35 -16.57 -0.52 18.36
CA VAL A 35 -15.19 -0.39 18.82
C VAL A 35 -14.20 -0.69 17.69
N GLU A 36 -14.41 -1.76 16.93
CA GLU A 36 -13.58 -2.11 15.79
C GLU A 36 -13.60 -1.00 14.73
N PHE A 37 -14.78 -0.47 14.40
CA PHE A 37 -14.92 0.68 13.51
C PHE A 37 -14.10 1.89 14.00
N ASN A 38 -14.28 2.29 15.26
CA ASN A 38 -13.56 3.43 15.84
C ASN A 38 -12.04 3.19 15.91
N LEU A 39 -11.60 1.99 16.26
CA LEU A 39 -10.18 1.64 16.30
C LEU A 39 -9.57 1.72 14.89
N ASN A 40 -10.29 1.26 13.87
CA ASN A 40 -9.87 1.39 12.48
C ASN A 40 -9.72 2.87 12.07
N GLU A 41 -10.67 3.74 12.44
CA GLU A 41 -10.53 5.18 12.21
C GLU A 41 -9.32 5.79 12.95
N LYS A 42 -9.04 5.34 14.18
CA LYS A 42 -7.85 5.78 14.93
C LYS A 42 -6.55 5.28 14.32
N SER A 43 -6.53 4.12 13.66
CA SER A 43 -5.38 3.65 12.90
C SER A 43 -4.99 4.63 11.80
N PHE A 44 -5.97 5.23 11.10
CA PHE A 44 -5.68 6.30 10.14
C PHE A 44 -5.08 7.54 10.80
N GLN A 45 -5.56 7.93 12.00
CA GLN A 45 -4.98 9.05 12.74
C GLN A 45 -3.53 8.76 13.17
N VAL A 46 -3.23 7.55 13.64
CA VAL A 46 -1.86 7.12 13.96
C VAL A 46 -0.99 7.16 12.70
N TRP A 47 -1.50 6.66 11.57
CA TRP A 47 -0.82 6.71 10.29
C TRP A 47 -0.52 8.15 9.86
N SER A 48 -1.50 9.05 9.98
CA SER A 48 -1.33 10.48 9.70
C SER A 48 -0.24 11.10 10.57
N ASN A 49 -0.17 10.77 11.86
CA ASN A 49 0.86 11.25 12.76
C ASN A 49 2.25 10.71 12.40
N LEU A 50 2.37 9.40 12.15
CA LEU A 50 3.62 8.78 11.73
C LEU A 50 4.11 9.32 10.37
N SER A 51 3.19 9.73 9.49
CA SER A 51 3.55 10.30 8.18
C SER A 51 4.29 11.64 8.28
N LYS A 52 4.10 12.34 9.41
CA LYS A 52 4.76 13.62 9.72
C LYS A 52 6.18 13.42 10.29
N ILE A 53 6.51 12.22 10.77
CA ILE A 53 7.83 11.90 11.29
C ILE A 53 8.85 11.90 10.15
N LYS A 54 9.99 12.55 10.37
CA LYS A 54 11.13 12.54 9.46
C LYS A 54 11.89 11.24 9.59
N LEU A 55 12.27 10.68 8.45
CA LEU A 55 13.04 9.45 8.40
C LEU A 55 14.44 9.67 7.79
N ASP A 56 14.64 10.75 7.05
CA ASP A 56 15.86 11.00 6.28
C ASP A 56 16.96 11.77 7.05
N ASP A 57 16.71 12.17 8.30
CA ASP A 57 17.75 12.74 9.18
C ASP A 57 18.31 11.69 10.15
N ASP A 58 19.48 11.96 10.74
CA ASP A 58 20.16 11.00 11.61
C ASP A 58 19.28 10.54 12.79
N ASN A 59 18.46 11.45 13.33
CA ASN A 59 17.51 11.12 14.39
C ASN A 59 16.37 10.21 13.89
N GLY A 60 15.83 10.47 12.71
CA GLY A 60 14.83 9.63 12.06
C GLY A 60 15.36 8.23 11.75
N ILE A 61 16.60 8.13 11.27
CA ILE A 61 17.29 6.86 11.03
C ILE A 61 17.49 6.10 12.35
N ASN A 62 17.94 6.77 13.41
CA ASN A 62 18.12 6.14 14.72
C ASN A 62 16.78 5.66 15.30
N ASN A 63 15.73 6.47 15.19
CA ASN A 63 14.38 6.07 15.61
C ASN A 63 13.91 4.83 14.83
N LEU A 64 14.17 4.75 13.52
CA LEU A 64 13.85 3.57 12.71
C LEU A 64 14.65 2.33 13.11
N LEU A 65 15.89 2.50 13.57
CA LEU A 65 16.70 1.38 14.07
C LEU A 65 16.18 0.83 15.42
N GLU A 66 15.42 1.63 16.15
CA GLU A 66 14.80 1.25 17.43
C GLU A 66 13.31 0.88 17.27
N ALA A 67 12.66 1.29 16.18
CA ALA A 67 11.25 1.10 15.90
C ALA A 67 10.81 -0.37 15.98
N ASP A 68 9.60 -0.60 16.45
CA ASP A 68 9.02 -1.93 16.58
C ASP A 68 8.68 -2.56 15.22
N ILE A 69 8.62 -3.89 15.19
CA ILE A 69 8.30 -4.66 13.96
C ILE A 69 6.93 -4.23 13.40
N ASP A 70 5.95 -4.00 14.28
CA ASP A 70 4.62 -3.55 13.89
C ASP A 70 4.66 -2.19 13.19
N GLU A 71 5.42 -1.23 13.72
CA GLU A 71 5.60 0.08 13.09
C GLU A 71 6.29 -0.05 11.74
N ILE A 72 7.35 -0.85 11.65
CA ILE A 72 8.08 -1.06 10.40
C ILE A 72 7.18 -1.66 9.32
N VAL A 73 6.53 -2.79 9.61
CA VAL A 73 5.78 -3.54 8.60
C VAL A 73 4.43 -2.91 8.31
N ASP A 74 3.71 -2.41 9.31
CA ASP A 74 2.35 -1.88 9.10
C ASP A 74 2.34 -0.42 8.66
N PHE A 75 3.45 0.31 8.82
CA PHE A 75 3.55 1.71 8.41
C PHE A 75 4.60 1.96 7.32
N HIS A 76 5.87 1.65 7.60
CA HIS A 76 6.96 2.06 6.71
C HIS A 76 6.99 1.29 5.38
N PHE A 77 6.55 0.03 5.35
CA PHE A 77 6.49 -0.76 4.12
C PHE A 77 5.52 -0.19 3.07
N PHE A 78 4.54 0.62 3.47
CA PHE A 78 3.58 1.20 2.52
C PHE A 78 4.11 2.46 1.82
N ARG A 79 5.27 2.99 2.25
CA ARG A 79 5.82 4.26 1.78
C ARG A 79 7.04 4.04 0.89
N ALA A 80 7.10 4.79 -0.21
CA ALA A 80 8.34 4.93 -0.96
C ALA A 80 9.31 5.76 -0.12
N THR A 81 10.50 5.23 0.13
CA THR A 81 11.51 5.85 1.00
C THR A 81 12.83 5.98 0.26
N SER A 82 13.70 6.86 0.76
CA SER A 82 15.08 6.95 0.31
C SER A 82 15.85 5.65 0.57
N SER A 83 17.00 5.50 -0.11
CA SER A 83 17.87 4.33 0.08
C SER A 83 18.43 4.24 1.51
N SER A 84 18.68 5.37 2.17
CA SER A 84 19.16 5.41 3.56
C SER A 84 18.10 4.86 4.53
N VAL A 85 16.86 5.35 4.40
CA VAL A 85 15.72 4.87 5.21
C VAL A 85 15.44 3.39 4.96
N LYS A 86 15.46 2.97 3.69
CA LYS A 86 15.31 1.57 3.33
C LYS A 86 16.40 0.70 3.98
N GLY A 87 17.65 1.13 3.93
CA GLY A 87 18.76 0.43 4.59
C GLY A 87 18.62 0.37 6.11
N ALA A 88 18.07 1.41 6.75
CA ALA A 88 17.79 1.41 8.18
C ALA A 88 16.69 0.39 8.57
N ILE A 89 15.60 0.33 7.78
CA ILE A 89 14.52 -0.65 7.93
C ILE A 89 15.07 -2.09 7.80
N GLU A 90 15.86 -2.34 6.75
CA GLU A 90 16.49 -3.64 6.52
C GLU A 90 17.42 -4.01 7.68
N LYS A 91 18.28 -3.08 8.11
CA LYS A 91 19.20 -3.32 9.23
C LYS A 91 18.46 -3.61 10.53
N ASN A 92 17.38 -2.88 10.85
CA ASN A 92 16.56 -3.15 12.04
C ASN A 92 16.02 -4.58 11.99
N LEU A 93 15.30 -4.95 10.94
CA LEU A 93 14.66 -6.27 10.84
C LEU A 93 15.70 -7.40 10.86
N LEU A 94 16.79 -7.27 10.10
CA LEU A 94 17.86 -8.28 10.04
C LEU A 94 18.58 -8.44 11.39
N SER A 95 18.78 -7.37 12.15
CA SER A 95 19.38 -7.46 13.50
C SER A 95 18.52 -8.28 14.47
N ARG A 96 17.19 -8.25 14.30
CA ARG A 96 16.22 -9.02 15.10
C ARG A 96 16.11 -10.47 14.63
N CYS A 97 16.49 -10.75 13.38
CA CYS A 97 16.54 -12.09 12.80
C CYS A 97 17.67 -13.01 13.37
N THR A 98 18.32 -12.65 14.48
CA THR A 98 19.36 -13.47 15.12
C THR A 98 18.80 -14.63 15.97
N LYS A 99 17.49 -14.66 16.22
CA LYS A 99 16.81 -15.74 16.96
C LYS A 99 15.69 -16.33 16.10
N ASN A 100 15.71 -17.65 15.86
CA ASN A 100 14.78 -18.35 14.96
C ASN A 100 13.29 -18.03 15.20
N ARG A 101 12.87 -17.88 16.46
CA ARG A 101 11.47 -17.53 16.80
C ARG A 101 11.09 -16.14 16.26
N VAL A 102 11.97 -15.16 16.40
CA VAL A 102 11.74 -13.77 15.95
C VAL A 102 11.75 -13.68 14.43
N ILE A 103 12.57 -14.49 13.75
CA ILE A 103 12.56 -14.58 12.28
C ILE A 103 11.18 -15.01 11.79
N SER A 104 10.62 -16.07 12.37
CA SER A 104 9.30 -16.58 11.98
C SER A 104 8.22 -15.52 12.20
N ASP A 105 8.24 -14.81 13.34
CA ASP A 105 7.29 -13.73 13.62
C ASP A 105 7.40 -12.59 12.59
N ILE A 106 8.61 -12.18 12.21
CA ILE A 106 8.84 -11.17 11.16
C ILE A 106 8.33 -11.67 9.80
N ILE A 107 8.66 -12.91 9.42
CA ILE A 107 8.26 -13.50 8.14
C ILE A 107 6.74 -13.57 8.04
N PHE A 108 6.03 -14.08 9.04
CA PHE A 108 4.56 -14.14 9.00
C PHE A 108 3.88 -12.78 9.18
N LYS A 109 4.58 -11.79 9.74
CA LYS A 109 4.09 -10.40 9.74
C LYS A 109 4.14 -9.78 8.35
N ILE A 110 5.24 -9.99 7.62
CA ILE A 110 5.42 -9.46 6.25
C ILE A 110 4.60 -10.28 5.25
N PHE A 111 4.64 -11.60 5.38
CA PHE A 111 4.03 -12.57 4.50
C PHE A 111 3.06 -13.47 5.27
N PRO A 112 1.92 -12.94 5.73
CA PRO A 112 0.90 -13.79 6.35
C PRO A 112 0.36 -14.81 5.35
N GLU A 113 -0.12 -15.93 5.89
CA GLU A 113 -0.78 -16.97 5.09
C GLU A 113 -2.06 -16.43 4.46
N GLU A 114 -2.88 -15.75 5.27
CA GLU A 114 -4.07 -15.06 4.82
C GLU A 114 -3.73 -13.73 4.12
N PRO A 115 -4.48 -13.33 3.09
CA PRO A 115 -4.29 -12.04 2.43
C PRO A 115 -4.44 -10.85 3.40
N ARG A 116 -3.52 -9.89 3.31
CA ARG A 116 -3.52 -8.65 4.10
C ARG A 116 -3.59 -7.41 3.21
N ASN A 117 -3.81 -6.25 3.82
CA ASN A 117 -3.66 -4.98 3.12
C ASN A 117 -2.22 -4.82 2.60
N VAL A 118 -2.07 -4.52 1.32
CA VAL A 118 -0.78 -4.36 0.64
C VAL A 118 -0.88 -3.33 -0.47
N ASN A 119 0.26 -2.75 -0.85
CA ASN A 119 0.40 -1.97 -2.07
C ASN A 119 1.71 -2.37 -2.79
N GLU A 120 2.00 -1.74 -3.92
CA GLU A 120 3.15 -2.11 -4.73
C GLU A 120 4.49 -1.87 -4.01
N VAL A 121 4.54 -0.84 -3.16
CA VAL A 121 5.74 -0.51 -2.39
C VAL A 121 5.99 -1.53 -1.28
N PHE A 122 4.92 -2.05 -0.68
CA PHE A 122 4.99 -3.10 0.34
C PHE A 122 5.73 -4.32 -0.18
N TYR A 123 5.35 -4.83 -1.36
CA TYR A 123 6.01 -6.00 -1.94
C TYR A 123 7.47 -5.73 -2.35
N CYS A 124 7.82 -4.49 -2.67
CA CYS A 124 9.21 -4.14 -2.94
C CYS A 124 10.07 -4.19 -1.67
N HIS A 125 9.58 -3.66 -0.55
CA HIS A 125 10.27 -3.81 0.74
C HIS A 125 10.34 -5.26 1.18
N ALA A 126 9.24 -6.00 1.03
CA ALA A 126 9.17 -7.42 1.37
C ALA A 126 10.18 -8.26 0.56
N LEU A 127 10.27 -8.05 -0.76
CA LEU A 127 11.25 -8.70 -1.62
C LEU A 127 12.69 -8.32 -1.23
N SER A 128 12.93 -7.04 -0.92
CA SER A 128 14.25 -6.57 -0.49
C SER A 128 14.72 -7.29 0.79
N ILE A 129 13.82 -7.48 1.75
CA ILE A 129 14.11 -8.22 2.98
C ILE A 129 14.47 -9.68 2.69
N LEU A 130 13.70 -10.39 1.84
CA LEU A 130 14.04 -11.78 1.49
C LEU A 130 15.42 -11.88 0.83
N ILE A 131 15.72 -10.98 -0.11
CA ILE A 131 17.04 -10.93 -0.75
C ILE A 131 18.15 -10.72 0.29
N LYS A 132 17.95 -9.79 1.24
CA LYS A 132 18.93 -9.53 2.30
C LYS A 132 19.11 -10.70 3.27
N ILE A 133 18.03 -11.41 3.60
CA ILE A 133 18.10 -12.63 4.43
C ILE A 133 18.92 -13.71 3.71
N GLU A 134 18.72 -13.89 2.40
CA GLU A 134 19.50 -14.84 1.60
C GLU A 134 20.98 -14.41 1.51
N GLU A 135 21.26 -13.13 1.25
CA GLU A 135 22.63 -12.57 1.20
C GLU A 135 23.39 -12.76 2.52
N GLN A 136 22.71 -12.61 3.66
CA GLN A 136 23.29 -12.82 5.00
C GLN A 136 23.30 -14.30 5.42
N LYS A 137 22.81 -15.22 4.58
CA LYS A 137 22.71 -16.66 4.86
C LYS A 137 21.98 -16.95 6.18
N ILE A 138 20.97 -16.15 6.50
CA ILE A 138 20.13 -16.34 7.68
C ILE A 138 19.20 -17.53 7.40
N ASN A 139 19.20 -18.52 8.30
CA ASN A 139 18.34 -19.68 8.15
C ASN A 139 16.89 -19.33 8.53
N VAL A 140 15.96 -19.50 7.59
CA VAL A 140 14.53 -19.32 7.81
C VAL A 140 13.91 -20.70 7.84
N SER A 141 13.22 -21.06 8.92
CA SER A 141 12.63 -22.39 9.10
C SER A 141 11.12 -22.45 8.85
N CYS A 142 10.52 -21.34 8.43
CA CYS A 142 9.08 -21.23 8.26
C CYS A 142 8.72 -20.09 7.32
N LEU A 143 8.48 -20.43 6.05
CA LEU A 143 7.94 -19.54 5.03
C LEU A 143 6.47 -19.92 4.75
N PRO A 144 5.61 -18.96 4.40
CA PRO A 144 4.20 -19.23 4.13
C PRO A 144 4.00 -20.06 2.86
N SER A 145 2.92 -20.83 2.83
CA SER A 145 2.73 -21.88 1.81
C SER A 145 2.45 -21.33 0.42
N TRP A 146 1.86 -20.13 0.33
CA TRP A 146 1.63 -19.44 -0.94
C TRP A 146 2.94 -18.97 -1.61
N LEU A 147 4.02 -18.83 -0.84
CA LEU A 147 5.30 -18.31 -1.29
C LEU A 147 6.28 -19.41 -1.70
N THR A 148 6.27 -20.55 -1.00
CA THR A 148 7.15 -21.70 -1.31
C THR A 148 6.51 -23.00 -0.84
N LYS A 149 6.79 -24.10 -1.55
CA LYS A 149 6.39 -25.44 -1.10
C LYS A 149 7.32 -25.97 -0.01
N ASN A 150 8.57 -25.49 0.00
CA ASN A 150 9.59 -25.87 0.96
C ASN A 150 9.78 -24.72 1.96
N PRO A 151 9.37 -24.87 3.23
CA PRO A 151 9.34 -23.76 4.20
C PRO A 151 10.72 -23.19 4.52
N ASP A 152 11.79 -23.93 4.22
CA ASP A 152 13.18 -23.54 4.49
C ASP A 152 13.87 -22.95 3.25
N ASN A 153 13.22 -22.98 2.09
CA ASN A 153 13.83 -22.60 0.81
C ASN A 153 13.57 -21.13 0.48
N ILE A 154 14.39 -20.24 1.04
CA ILE A 154 14.31 -18.81 0.75
C ILE A 154 14.57 -18.47 -0.72
N HIS A 155 15.40 -19.26 -1.40
CA HIS A 155 15.70 -19.04 -2.80
C HIS A 155 14.45 -19.24 -3.67
N GLU A 156 13.72 -20.33 -3.45
CA GLU A 156 12.44 -20.61 -4.10
C GLU A 156 11.40 -19.51 -3.79
N ALA A 157 11.33 -19.04 -2.55
CA ALA A 157 10.46 -17.94 -2.16
C ALA A 157 10.77 -16.63 -2.90
N ILE A 158 12.04 -16.26 -3.06
CA ILE A 158 12.44 -15.06 -3.83
C ILE A 158 12.11 -15.23 -5.31
N CYS A 159 12.43 -16.38 -5.91
CA CYS A 159 12.06 -16.71 -7.30
C CYS A 159 10.55 -16.56 -7.52
N ARG A 160 9.74 -17.11 -6.61
CA ARG A 160 8.29 -17.02 -6.66
C ARG A 160 7.79 -15.59 -6.51
N LEU A 161 8.33 -14.82 -5.56
CA LEU A 161 7.91 -13.43 -5.35
C LEU A 161 8.27 -12.53 -6.53
N ILE A 162 9.46 -12.69 -7.12
CA ILE A 162 9.85 -11.97 -8.35
C ILE A 162 8.83 -12.25 -9.46
N ARG A 163 8.53 -13.54 -9.72
CA ARG A 163 7.53 -13.93 -10.72
C ARG A 163 6.17 -13.29 -10.44
N LEU A 164 5.69 -13.34 -9.20
CA LEU A 164 4.40 -12.74 -8.81
C LEU A 164 4.40 -11.23 -9.00
N CYS A 165 5.48 -10.52 -8.66
CA CYS A 165 5.57 -9.09 -8.89
C CYS A 165 5.57 -8.74 -10.39
N LEU A 166 6.33 -9.47 -11.22
CA LEU A 166 6.43 -9.21 -12.67
C LEU A 166 5.13 -9.50 -13.42
N ASN A 167 4.39 -10.52 -13.00
CA ASN A 167 3.11 -10.85 -13.61
C ASN A 167 1.92 -10.11 -12.96
N ASN A 168 2.14 -9.30 -11.92
CA ASN A 168 1.08 -8.64 -11.15
C ASN A 168 0.12 -9.64 -10.48
N PHE A 169 0.70 -10.65 -9.84
CA PHE A 169 0.07 -11.70 -9.02
C PHE A 169 -0.97 -12.53 -9.78
N GLN A 170 -0.79 -12.79 -11.07
CA GLN A 170 -1.75 -13.61 -11.85
C GLN A 170 -1.96 -15.01 -11.27
N ASP A 171 -0.92 -15.57 -10.65
CA ASP A 171 -0.96 -16.90 -10.04
C ASP A 171 -1.46 -16.91 -8.59
N ASP A 172 -1.82 -15.75 -8.01
CA ASP A 172 -2.40 -15.61 -6.68
C ASP A 172 -3.51 -14.55 -6.75
N ILE A 173 -4.72 -15.03 -7.04
CA ILE A 173 -5.88 -14.19 -7.34
C ILE A 173 -6.27 -13.31 -6.14
N GLU A 174 -6.12 -13.79 -4.91
CA GLU A 174 -6.52 -13.06 -3.71
C GLU A 174 -5.67 -11.81 -3.53
N ARG A 175 -4.34 -11.99 -3.56
CA ARG A 175 -3.39 -10.88 -3.45
C ARG A 175 -3.48 -9.95 -4.67
N LYS A 176 -3.75 -10.48 -5.87
CA LYS A 176 -4.02 -9.68 -7.07
C LYS A 176 -5.22 -8.75 -6.89
N ILE A 177 -6.36 -9.26 -6.41
CA ILE A 177 -7.57 -8.43 -6.22
C ILE A 177 -7.29 -7.28 -5.24
N ILE A 178 -6.58 -7.55 -4.15
CA ILE A 178 -6.22 -6.53 -3.14
C ILE A 178 -5.29 -5.47 -3.75
N LEU A 179 -4.28 -5.88 -4.50
CA LEU A 179 -3.38 -4.94 -5.20
C LEU A 179 -4.13 -4.04 -6.19
N LEU A 180 -5.01 -4.62 -7.00
CA LEU A 180 -5.83 -3.85 -7.94
C LEU A 180 -6.78 -2.89 -7.21
N ALA A 181 -7.37 -3.30 -6.09
CA ALA A 181 -8.18 -2.43 -5.25
C ALA A 181 -7.35 -1.27 -4.69
N ALA A 182 -6.15 -1.53 -4.17
CA ALA A 182 -5.27 -0.50 -3.62
C ALA A 182 -4.89 0.57 -4.66
N ILE A 183 -4.56 0.15 -5.89
CA ILE A 183 -4.25 1.07 -6.99
C ILE A 183 -5.50 1.87 -7.40
N THR A 184 -6.64 1.19 -7.51
CA THR A 184 -7.92 1.83 -7.87
C THR A 184 -8.34 2.88 -6.84
N TYR A 185 -8.19 2.62 -5.53
CA TYR A 185 -8.44 3.63 -4.50
C TYR A 185 -7.52 4.84 -4.64
N LYS A 186 -6.23 4.66 -4.92
CA LYS A 186 -5.31 5.78 -5.16
C LYS A 186 -5.77 6.65 -6.34
N ARG A 187 -6.23 6.03 -7.42
CA ARG A 187 -6.78 6.71 -8.61
C ARG A 187 -8.07 7.47 -8.28
N ILE A 188 -9.04 6.81 -7.63
CA ILE A 188 -10.29 7.45 -7.18
C ILE A 188 -10.01 8.64 -6.26
N PHE A 189 -9.14 8.50 -5.26
CA PHE A 189 -8.82 9.62 -4.37
C PHE A 189 -8.08 10.75 -5.07
N LYS A 190 -7.28 10.45 -6.12
CA LYS A 190 -6.69 11.50 -6.97
C LYS A 190 -7.79 12.23 -7.76
N ILE A 191 -8.72 11.50 -8.36
CA ILE A 191 -9.88 12.09 -9.05
C ILE A 191 -10.67 13.02 -8.10
N LEU A 192 -11.04 12.53 -6.92
CA LEU A 192 -11.79 13.32 -5.94
C LEU A 192 -11.05 14.58 -5.51
N THR A 193 -9.73 14.52 -5.33
CA THR A 193 -8.89 15.69 -5.00
C THR A 193 -8.95 16.79 -6.08
N ILE A 194 -9.11 16.39 -7.33
CA ILE A 194 -9.16 17.31 -8.47
C ILE A 194 -10.56 17.91 -8.62
N ILE A 195 -11.60 17.09 -8.47
CA ILE A 195 -13.01 17.48 -8.68
C ILE A 195 -13.55 18.27 -7.47
N LEU A 196 -13.20 17.90 -6.24
CA LEU A 196 -13.77 18.49 -5.03
C LEU A 196 -12.92 19.64 -4.49
N PRO A 197 -13.36 20.91 -4.63
CA PRO A 197 -12.60 22.07 -4.14
C PRO A 197 -12.41 22.06 -2.62
N ASP A 198 -13.33 21.46 -1.88
CA ASP A 198 -13.29 21.37 -0.42
C ASP A 198 -12.03 20.63 0.08
N ILE A 199 -11.53 19.64 -0.68
CA ILE A 199 -10.30 18.93 -0.33
C ILE A 199 -9.10 19.89 -0.35
N LYS A 200 -9.05 20.80 -1.32
CA LYS A 200 -8.01 21.85 -1.38
C LYS A 200 -8.15 22.84 -0.24
N GLN A 201 -9.38 23.25 0.10
CA GLN A 201 -9.62 24.14 1.23
C GLN A 201 -9.18 23.50 2.56
N LEU A 202 -9.53 22.24 2.80
CA LEU A 202 -9.10 21.49 3.98
C LEU A 202 -7.57 21.40 4.07
N ALA A 203 -6.89 21.16 2.95
CA ALA A 203 -5.44 21.10 2.91
C ALA A 203 -4.77 22.47 3.19
N ASN A 204 -5.38 23.57 2.73
CA ASN A 204 -4.97 24.92 3.08
C ASN A 204 -5.11 25.17 4.58
N ILE A 205 -6.24 24.78 5.17
CA ILE A 205 -6.47 24.90 6.62
C ILE A 205 -5.42 24.07 7.38
N GLN A 206 -5.15 22.84 6.96
CA GLN A 206 -4.10 22.00 7.56
C GLN A 206 -2.72 22.68 7.49
N HIS A 207 -2.37 23.27 6.35
CA HIS A 207 -1.13 24.03 6.20
C HIS A 207 -1.07 25.21 7.19
N LEU A 208 -2.14 26.00 7.31
CA LEU A 208 -2.22 27.13 8.24
C LEU A 208 -2.12 26.66 9.70
N ILE A 209 -2.77 25.55 10.04
CA ILE A 209 -2.67 24.95 11.38
C ILE A 209 -1.21 24.56 11.66
N THR A 210 -0.52 23.89 10.73
CA THR A 210 0.91 23.56 10.89
C THR A 210 1.75 24.81 11.12
N ARG A 211 1.53 25.88 10.37
CA ARG A 211 2.25 27.15 10.57
C ARG A 211 1.96 27.82 11.91
N TYR A 212 0.77 27.61 12.46
CA TYR A 212 0.37 28.15 13.75
C TYR A 212 0.90 27.32 14.93
N SER A 213 0.85 25.99 14.82
CA SER A 213 1.14 25.08 15.93
C SER A 213 2.60 24.64 16.04
N SER A 214 3.33 24.63 14.92
CA SER A 214 4.70 24.11 14.87
C SER A 214 5.72 25.25 15.03
N PRO A 215 6.95 24.97 15.50
CA PRO A 215 8.00 25.99 15.58
C PRO A 215 8.42 26.49 14.19
N GLU A 216 8.67 27.80 14.04
CA GLU A 216 8.93 28.44 12.75
C GLU A 216 10.07 27.80 11.93
N PHE A 217 11.15 27.39 12.61
CA PHE A 217 12.30 26.76 11.98
C PHE A 217 12.25 25.23 11.96
N CYS A 218 11.11 24.64 12.30
CA CYS A 218 10.94 23.21 12.14
C CYS A 218 10.68 22.87 10.67
N LEU A 219 11.29 21.80 10.19
CA LEU A 219 11.14 21.36 8.81
C LEU A 219 9.69 20.95 8.47
N GLU A 220 8.90 20.52 9.46
CA GLU A 220 7.46 20.25 9.24
C GLU A 220 6.77 21.51 8.71
N GLN A 221 7.07 22.67 9.30
CA GLN A 221 6.58 23.97 8.87
C GLN A 221 7.25 24.44 7.57
N LEU A 222 8.58 24.27 7.42
CA LEU A 222 9.31 24.67 6.21
C LEU A 222 8.83 23.91 4.96
N LEU A 223 8.51 22.63 5.10
CA LEU A 223 8.02 21.76 4.04
C LEU A 223 6.49 21.62 4.06
N SER A 224 5.78 22.42 4.86
CA SER A 224 4.32 22.39 4.86
C SER A 224 3.81 23.10 3.62
N CYS A 225 3.00 22.41 2.84
CA CYS A 225 2.20 23.02 1.80
C CYS A 225 0.88 22.26 1.64
N PRO A 226 -0.17 22.90 1.10
CA PRO A 226 -1.46 22.25 0.84
C PRO A 226 -1.31 20.96 0.02
N GLU A 227 -0.45 20.96 -0.98
CA GLU A 227 -0.20 19.82 -1.86
C GLU A 227 0.35 18.61 -1.12
N ARG A 228 1.32 18.84 -0.24
CA ARG A 228 1.91 17.76 0.57
C ARG A 228 0.86 17.15 1.50
N ASN A 229 0.01 17.98 2.10
CA ASN A 229 -1.09 17.51 2.93
C ASN A 229 -2.08 16.66 2.14
N ILE A 230 -2.41 17.07 0.91
CA ILE A 230 -3.26 16.28 0.00
C ILE A 230 -2.61 14.93 -0.34
N ILE A 231 -1.33 14.91 -0.70
CA ILE A 231 -0.61 13.67 -1.03
C ILE A 231 -0.59 12.73 0.18
N ASN A 232 -0.31 13.25 1.38
CA ASN A 232 -0.29 12.46 2.61
C ASN A 232 -1.68 11.90 2.92
N ASN A 233 -2.72 12.73 2.86
CA ASN A 233 -4.11 12.31 3.10
C ASN A 233 -4.55 11.24 2.10
N ARG A 234 -4.28 11.44 0.81
CA ARG A 234 -4.57 10.46 -0.25
C ARG A 234 -3.90 9.11 0.03
N ASN A 235 -2.61 9.12 0.38
CA ASN A 235 -1.88 7.88 0.65
C ASN A 235 -2.47 7.16 1.87
N GLY A 236 -2.74 7.87 2.97
CA GLY A 236 -3.34 7.28 4.15
C GLY A 236 -4.75 6.75 3.91
N LEU A 237 -5.59 7.51 3.18
CA LEU A 237 -6.95 7.12 2.83
C LEU A 237 -6.95 5.88 1.94
N SER A 238 -6.01 5.78 0.99
CA SER A 238 -5.87 4.60 0.15
C SER A 238 -5.53 3.34 0.95
N ILE A 239 -4.65 3.44 1.95
CA ILE A 239 -4.28 2.32 2.81
C ILE A 239 -5.45 1.93 3.71
N PHE A 240 -6.14 2.91 4.29
CA PHE A 240 -7.34 2.69 5.10
C PHE A 240 -8.46 2.03 4.30
N ALA A 241 -8.78 2.56 3.12
CA ALA A 241 -9.79 2.00 2.23
C ALA A 241 -9.44 0.56 1.79
N THR A 242 -8.17 0.28 1.50
CA THR A 242 -7.70 -1.07 1.20
C THR A 242 -7.84 -2.00 2.40
N SER A 243 -7.52 -1.54 3.61
CA SER A 243 -7.70 -2.35 4.83
C SER A 243 -9.18 -2.69 5.07
N ASN A 244 -10.07 -1.72 4.87
CA ASN A 244 -11.52 -1.95 4.98
C ASN A 244 -12.02 -2.88 3.87
N PHE A 245 -11.45 -2.78 2.67
CA PHE A 245 -11.77 -3.70 1.58
C PHE A 245 -11.41 -5.15 1.95
N VAL A 246 -10.22 -5.38 2.53
CA VAL A 246 -9.83 -6.71 3.01
C VAL A 246 -10.76 -7.18 4.12
N SER A 247 -11.07 -6.34 5.12
CA SER A 247 -11.94 -6.77 6.23
C SER A 247 -13.36 -7.11 5.78
N ILE A 248 -13.96 -6.32 4.90
CA ILE A 248 -15.32 -6.57 4.35
C ILE A 248 -15.35 -7.85 3.50
N CYS A 249 -14.25 -8.15 2.80
CA CYS A 249 -14.16 -9.32 1.93
C CYS A 249 -13.68 -10.59 2.66
N SER A 250 -13.33 -10.50 3.94
CA SER A 250 -12.91 -11.63 4.75
C SER A 250 -14.02 -12.08 5.68
N VAL A 251 -14.45 -13.34 5.57
CA VAL A 251 -15.45 -13.95 6.46
C VAL A 251 -14.76 -15.06 7.24
N GLU A 252 -14.85 -15.03 8.58
CA GLU A 252 -14.20 -16.02 9.45
C GLU A 252 -12.69 -16.21 9.17
N ASN A 253 -11.98 -15.11 8.92
CA ASN A 253 -10.57 -15.08 8.54
C ASN A 253 -10.22 -15.76 7.21
N LYS A 254 -11.20 -15.98 6.32
CA LYS A 254 -10.96 -16.44 4.94
C LYS A 254 -11.38 -15.38 3.95
N PHE A 255 -10.48 -15.08 3.01
CA PHE A 255 -10.74 -14.08 1.98
C PHE A 255 -11.70 -14.62 0.90
N ASN A 256 -12.85 -13.98 0.73
CA ASN A 256 -13.85 -14.37 -0.27
C ASN A 256 -13.55 -13.71 -1.62
N GLN A 257 -12.88 -14.46 -2.50
CA GLN A 257 -12.52 -14.04 -3.85
C GLN A 257 -13.70 -13.51 -4.68
N TYR A 258 -14.87 -14.15 -4.58
CA TYR A 258 -16.04 -13.78 -5.36
C TYR A 258 -16.59 -12.40 -4.93
N SER A 259 -16.78 -12.22 -3.62
CA SER A 259 -17.20 -10.94 -3.04
C SER A 259 -16.19 -9.83 -3.34
N ALA A 260 -14.90 -10.12 -3.18
CA ALA A 260 -13.83 -9.17 -3.45
C ALA A 260 -13.81 -8.72 -4.92
N ARG A 261 -13.98 -9.66 -5.86
CA ARG A 261 -14.05 -9.33 -7.30
C ARG A 261 -15.28 -8.48 -7.64
N GLN A 262 -16.43 -8.77 -7.04
CA GLN A 262 -17.63 -7.93 -7.23
C GLN A 262 -17.41 -6.51 -6.68
N ASN A 263 -16.81 -6.37 -5.49
CA ASN A 263 -16.52 -5.06 -4.91
C ASN A 263 -15.48 -4.29 -5.75
N LEU A 264 -14.45 -4.96 -6.27
CA LEU A 264 -13.48 -4.34 -7.19
C LEU A 264 -14.15 -3.84 -8.48
N GLN A 265 -15.08 -4.61 -9.06
CA GLN A 265 -15.85 -4.15 -10.21
C GLN A 265 -16.72 -2.93 -9.91
N LYS A 266 -17.29 -2.84 -8.69
CA LYS A 266 -18.00 -1.63 -8.24
C LYS A 266 -17.04 -0.43 -8.12
N LEU A 267 -15.81 -0.63 -7.66
CA LEU A 267 -14.81 0.43 -7.61
C LEU A 267 -14.46 0.95 -9.01
N TRP A 268 -14.27 0.06 -9.98
CA TRP A 268 -14.03 0.48 -11.36
C TRP A 268 -15.21 1.23 -11.98
N LYS A 269 -16.44 0.80 -11.68
CA LYS A 269 -17.64 1.54 -12.10
C LYS A 269 -17.68 2.92 -11.49
N LEU A 270 -17.42 3.05 -10.19
CA LEU A 270 -17.33 4.35 -9.52
C LEU A 270 -16.25 5.24 -10.14
N GLU A 271 -15.07 4.69 -10.43
CA GLU A 271 -13.99 5.42 -11.11
C GLU A 271 -14.45 5.95 -12.47
N VAL A 272 -15.12 5.11 -13.25
CA VAL A 272 -15.68 5.49 -14.54
C VAL A 272 -16.77 6.55 -14.40
N ASP A 273 -17.69 6.38 -13.45
CA ASP A 273 -18.79 7.32 -13.23
C ASP A 273 -18.25 8.71 -12.83
N LEU A 274 -17.22 8.77 -11.97
CA LEU A 274 -16.56 10.03 -11.60
C LEU A 274 -15.89 10.73 -12.80
N LEU A 275 -15.28 9.96 -13.70
CA LEU A 275 -14.63 10.50 -14.91
C LEU A 275 -15.68 10.99 -15.93
N ASP A 276 -16.76 10.23 -16.11
CA ASP A 276 -17.84 10.58 -17.03
C ASP A 276 -18.64 11.80 -16.56
N GLU A 277 -18.89 11.92 -15.26
CA GLU A 277 -19.52 13.10 -14.65
C GLU A 277 -18.63 14.35 -14.73
N THR A 278 -17.32 14.18 -14.98
CA THR A 278 -16.35 15.28 -15.06
C THR A 278 -15.64 15.31 -16.42
N PRO A 279 -16.33 15.70 -17.51
CA PRO A 279 -15.79 15.65 -18.86
C PRO A 279 -14.56 16.55 -19.07
N ASN A 280 -14.34 17.56 -18.22
CA ASN A 280 -13.16 18.42 -18.22
C ASN A 280 -12.06 17.95 -17.25
N TYR A 281 -12.10 16.70 -16.75
CA TYR A 281 -11.13 16.16 -15.80
C TYR A 281 -9.67 16.40 -16.22
N LEU A 282 -9.32 16.13 -17.49
CA LEU A 282 -7.95 16.32 -17.99
C LEU A 282 -7.51 17.78 -17.99
N GLN A 283 -8.44 18.72 -18.19
CA GLN A 283 -8.15 20.14 -18.07
C GLN A 283 -7.93 20.51 -16.61
N LEU A 284 -8.81 20.05 -15.71
CA LEU A 284 -8.67 20.28 -14.27
C LEU A 284 -7.39 19.68 -13.69
N LEU A 285 -6.98 18.51 -14.18
CA LEU A 285 -5.72 17.86 -13.82
C LEU A 285 -4.54 18.76 -14.22
N LYS A 286 -4.48 19.23 -15.48
CA LYS A 286 -3.43 20.13 -15.97
C LYS A 286 -3.42 21.47 -15.24
N GLU A 287 -4.58 22.03 -14.94
CA GLU A 287 -4.73 23.27 -14.17
C GLU A 287 -4.32 23.09 -12.72
N SER A 288 -4.47 21.87 -12.18
CA SER A 288 -4.11 21.58 -10.81
C SER A 288 -2.61 21.72 -10.55
N LYS A 289 -1.74 21.68 -11.59
CA LYS A 289 -0.27 21.92 -11.71
C LYS A 289 0.67 21.36 -10.63
N SER A 290 0.16 21.05 -9.45
CA SER A 290 0.91 20.80 -8.24
C SER A 290 0.99 19.32 -7.88
N PHE A 291 0.38 18.43 -8.67
CA PHE A 291 0.37 16.98 -8.43
C PHE A 291 1.09 16.15 -9.51
N ASP A 292 1.36 16.74 -10.68
CA ASP A 292 1.74 15.98 -11.88
C ASP A 292 3.18 15.45 -11.87
N GLU A 293 4.12 16.07 -11.14
CA GLU A 293 5.52 15.60 -11.13
C GLU A 293 5.80 14.49 -10.09
N VAL A 294 4.99 14.37 -9.05
CA VAL A 294 5.33 13.51 -7.89
C VAL A 294 4.72 12.11 -7.99
N SER A 295 3.65 11.90 -8.77
CA SER A 295 3.05 10.57 -8.92
C SER A 295 2.04 10.44 -10.09
N PRO A 296 2.41 9.82 -11.23
CA PRO A 296 1.50 9.54 -12.35
C PRO A 296 0.59 8.34 -12.07
N ILE A 297 -0.23 8.46 -11.02
CA ILE A 297 -1.06 7.38 -10.47
C ILE A 297 -2.14 6.91 -11.46
N GLU A 298 -2.60 7.77 -12.36
CA GLU A 298 -3.58 7.47 -13.41
C GLU A 298 -3.10 6.36 -14.34
N ALA A 299 -1.80 6.32 -14.62
CA ALA A 299 -1.22 5.29 -15.48
C ALA A 299 -1.07 3.94 -14.77
N TYR A 300 -0.96 3.95 -13.44
CA TYR A 300 -0.64 2.77 -12.65
C TYR A 300 -1.79 1.77 -12.67
N GLY A 301 -1.49 0.53 -13.07
CA GLY A 301 -2.49 -0.51 -13.21
C GLY A 301 -3.54 -0.19 -14.28
N VAL A 302 -3.19 0.66 -15.25
CA VAL A 302 -4.00 0.93 -16.45
C VAL A 302 -3.13 0.70 -17.68
N ILE A 303 -2.17 1.59 -17.94
CA ILE A 303 -1.21 1.50 -19.05
C ILE A 303 0.22 1.22 -18.60
N TYR A 304 0.47 1.26 -17.30
CA TYR A 304 1.82 1.10 -16.74
C TYR A 304 1.83 0.14 -15.56
N ASP A 305 2.73 -0.85 -15.64
CA ASP A 305 2.97 -1.82 -14.59
C ASP A 305 3.98 -1.30 -13.55
N ASN A 306 3.46 -0.53 -12.59
CA ASN A 306 4.25 0.04 -11.49
C ASN A 306 4.86 -1.03 -10.57
N LEU A 307 4.19 -2.17 -10.35
CA LEU A 307 4.71 -3.24 -9.49
C LEU A 307 5.87 -3.96 -10.16
N GLY A 308 5.69 -4.38 -11.42
CA GLY A 308 6.75 -5.01 -12.21
C GLY A 308 7.96 -4.09 -12.37
N HIS A 309 7.75 -2.82 -12.71
CA HIS A 309 8.84 -1.85 -12.85
C HIS A 309 9.62 -1.65 -11.55
N ARG A 310 8.94 -1.53 -10.41
CA ARG A 310 9.61 -1.39 -9.10
C ARG A 310 10.37 -2.65 -8.71
N CYS A 311 9.82 -3.82 -9.01
CA CYS A 311 10.51 -5.11 -8.81
C CYS A 311 11.82 -5.15 -9.61
N LEU A 312 11.79 -4.79 -10.90
CA LEU A 312 13.01 -4.73 -11.73
C LEU A 312 14.00 -3.69 -11.21
N SER A 313 13.51 -2.52 -10.82
CA SER A 313 14.34 -1.44 -10.27
C SER A 313 15.01 -1.81 -8.95
N LEU A 314 14.38 -2.68 -8.16
CA LEU A 314 14.92 -3.21 -6.91
C LEU A 314 16.01 -4.24 -7.15
N ILE A 315 15.78 -5.21 -8.04
CA ILE A 315 16.72 -6.32 -8.28
C ILE A 315 17.88 -5.95 -9.20
N LYS A 316 17.83 -4.78 -9.88
CA LYS A 316 18.89 -4.32 -10.79
C LYS A 316 20.27 -4.28 -10.14
N ASP A 317 20.33 -4.02 -8.83
CA ASP A 317 21.58 -3.88 -8.07
C ASP A 317 22.15 -5.26 -7.66
N SER A 318 21.41 -6.36 -7.87
CA SER A 318 21.84 -7.74 -7.59
C SER A 318 21.99 -8.53 -8.89
N GLU A 319 23.23 -8.79 -9.30
CA GLU A 319 23.50 -9.46 -10.59
C GLU A 319 22.88 -10.86 -10.67
N LYS A 320 22.80 -11.57 -9.54
CA LYS A 320 22.12 -12.88 -9.44
C LYS A 320 20.64 -12.76 -9.82
N TRP A 321 19.92 -11.85 -9.16
CA TRP A 321 18.46 -11.73 -9.33
C TRP A 321 18.07 -11.06 -10.63
N LYS A 322 18.90 -10.13 -11.11
CA LYS A 322 18.82 -9.58 -12.45
C LYS A 322 18.93 -10.67 -13.51
N SER A 323 19.98 -11.51 -13.45
CA SER A 323 20.18 -12.60 -14.42
C SER A 323 19.01 -13.58 -14.38
N TYR A 324 18.58 -14.00 -13.17
CA TYR A 324 17.41 -14.86 -13.01
C TYR A 324 16.15 -14.29 -13.69
N ALA A 325 15.86 -13.01 -13.49
CA ALA A 325 14.68 -12.38 -14.10
C ALA A 325 14.78 -12.35 -15.63
N PHE A 326 15.94 -12.00 -16.19
CA PHE A 326 16.14 -11.99 -17.65
C PHE A 326 16.03 -13.38 -18.27
N ASP A 327 16.57 -14.41 -17.61
CA ASP A 327 16.60 -15.77 -18.14
C ASP A 327 15.23 -16.46 -18.07
N ASN A 328 14.40 -16.13 -17.08
CA ASN A 328 13.16 -16.86 -16.79
C ASN A 328 11.87 -16.06 -17.08
N HIS A 329 11.93 -14.74 -17.13
CA HIS A 329 10.76 -13.84 -17.20
C HIS A 329 10.86 -12.80 -18.31
N LYS A 330 11.51 -13.17 -19.42
CA LYS A 330 11.72 -12.27 -20.56
C LYS A 330 10.39 -11.71 -21.11
N ASN A 331 9.35 -12.52 -21.23
CA ASN A 331 8.05 -12.07 -21.73
C ASN A 331 7.42 -11.00 -20.84
N GLU A 332 7.51 -11.16 -19.52
CA GLU A 332 7.02 -10.18 -18.56
C GLU A 332 7.86 -8.90 -18.59
N ILE A 333 9.18 -9.00 -18.74
CA ILE A 333 10.09 -7.85 -18.88
C ILE A 333 9.80 -7.08 -20.17
N ASP A 334 9.73 -7.79 -21.30
CA ASP A 334 9.38 -7.22 -22.59
C ASP A 334 8.01 -6.55 -22.51
N PHE A 335 7.04 -7.14 -21.81
CA PHE A 335 5.74 -6.51 -21.54
C PHE A 335 5.86 -5.24 -20.69
N ILE A 336 6.68 -5.23 -19.63
CA ILE A 336 6.87 -4.04 -18.77
C ILE A 336 7.53 -2.91 -19.56
N GLU A 337 8.53 -3.22 -20.39
CA GLU A 337 9.17 -2.27 -21.30
C GLU A 337 8.18 -1.79 -22.38
N SER A 338 7.42 -2.72 -22.95
CA SER A 338 6.42 -2.46 -23.99
C SER A 338 5.06 -2.06 -23.46
N SER A 339 4.88 -1.85 -22.15
CA SER A 339 3.62 -1.36 -21.57
C SER A 339 3.25 0.00 -22.17
N ALA A 340 4.26 0.67 -22.75
CA ALA A 340 4.15 1.82 -23.63
C ALA A 340 3.72 1.53 -25.10
N LYS A 341 3.25 0.32 -25.47
CA LYS A 341 2.87 -0.04 -26.84
C LYS A 341 1.64 -0.99 -26.88
N ASN A 342 0.44 -0.39 -26.83
CA ASN A 342 -0.78 -0.76 -27.58
C ASN A 342 -1.27 -2.23 -27.62
N ASN A 343 -1.15 -3.04 -26.55
CA ASN A 343 -1.94 -4.28 -26.46
C ASN A 343 -3.05 -4.17 -25.41
N THR A 344 -4.15 -3.54 -25.83
CA THR A 344 -5.39 -3.36 -25.05
C THR A 344 -5.87 -4.65 -24.39
N GLN A 345 -5.81 -5.77 -25.09
CA GLN A 345 -6.25 -7.06 -24.55
C GLN A 345 -5.37 -7.49 -23.38
N LEU A 346 -4.04 -7.47 -23.55
CA LEU A 346 -3.12 -7.86 -22.49
C LEU A 346 -3.23 -6.96 -21.26
N LEU A 347 -3.41 -5.64 -21.45
CA LEU A 347 -3.62 -4.70 -20.35
C LEU A 347 -4.95 -4.97 -19.63
N ALA A 348 -6.03 -5.24 -20.36
CA ALA A 348 -7.32 -5.61 -19.80
C ALA A 348 -7.24 -6.95 -19.04
N ASP A 349 -6.55 -7.95 -19.57
CA ASP A 349 -6.35 -9.23 -18.89
C ASP A 349 -5.51 -9.06 -17.60
N LYS A 350 -4.47 -8.21 -17.68
CA LYS A 350 -3.56 -7.98 -16.55
C LYS A 350 -4.25 -7.23 -15.42
N PHE A 351 -4.91 -6.12 -15.71
CA PHE A 351 -5.39 -5.17 -14.71
C PHE A 351 -6.91 -5.17 -14.50
N PHE A 352 -7.69 -5.69 -15.45
CA PHE A 352 -9.15 -5.62 -15.43
C PHE A 352 -9.84 -7.00 -15.57
N PHE A 353 -9.10 -8.09 -15.35
CA PHE A 353 -9.59 -9.47 -15.52
C PHE A 353 -10.28 -9.72 -16.88
N GLY A 354 -9.76 -9.09 -17.93
CA GLY A 354 -10.26 -9.19 -19.31
C GLY A 354 -11.44 -8.27 -19.63
N ASP A 355 -11.87 -7.39 -18.71
CA ASP A 355 -12.93 -6.42 -18.98
C ASP A 355 -12.41 -5.24 -19.82
N ILE A 356 -12.38 -5.44 -21.14
CA ILE A 356 -11.93 -4.45 -22.13
C ILE A 356 -12.81 -3.19 -22.08
N LYS A 357 -14.10 -3.32 -21.77
CA LYS A 357 -15.03 -2.18 -21.77
C LYS A 357 -14.69 -1.23 -20.63
N ILE A 358 -14.46 -1.76 -19.43
CA ILE A 358 -14.01 -0.97 -18.28
C ILE A 358 -12.63 -0.37 -18.57
N PHE A 359 -11.68 -1.19 -19.07
CA PHE A 359 -10.34 -0.70 -19.42
C PHE A 359 -10.40 0.50 -20.36
N ASN A 360 -11.12 0.39 -21.49
CA ASN A 360 -11.20 1.47 -22.48
C ASN A 360 -11.83 2.74 -21.88
N ARG A 361 -12.90 2.61 -21.07
CA ARG A 361 -13.54 3.79 -20.44
C ARG A 361 -12.59 4.52 -19.50
N ILE A 362 -11.87 3.78 -18.64
CA ILE A 362 -10.88 4.36 -17.72
C ILE A 362 -9.70 4.96 -18.50
N ALA A 363 -9.15 4.22 -19.47
CA ALA A 363 -8.03 4.69 -20.27
C ALA A 363 -8.37 5.95 -21.08
N SER A 364 -9.58 6.01 -21.64
CA SER A 364 -10.11 7.18 -22.36
C SER A 364 -10.33 8.36 -21.42
N GLY A 365 -10.91 8.13 -20.23
CA GLY A 365 -11.10 9.17 -19.20
C GLY A 365 -9.78 9.80 -18.74
N TYR A 366 -8.68 9.04 -18.77
CA TYR A 366 -7.32 9.53 -18.52
C TYR A 366 -6.58 10.04 -19.78
N GLY A 367 -7.22 10.02 -20.94
CA GLY A 367 -6.67 10.58 -22.18
C GLY A 367 -5.59 9.72 -22.85
N PHE A 368 -5.42 8.46 -22.44
CA PHE A 368 -4.40 7.56 -23.01
C PHE A 368 -4.72 7.14 -24.46
N GLU A 369 -5.93 7.38 -24.96
CA GLU A 369 -6.31 7.12 -26.37
C GLU A 369 -5.87 8.22 -27.35
N LYS A 370 -5.76 9.48 -26.89
CA LYS A 370 -5.52 10.66 -27.75
C LYS A 370 -4.08 11.14 -27.76
N TYR A 371 -3.35 10.85 -26.69
CA TYR A 371 -1.95 11.24 -26.55
C TYR A 371 -1.12 9.97 -26.58
N GLY A 372 -0.44 9.73 -27.70
CA GLY A 372 0.70 8.81 -27.69
C GLY A 372 1.68 9.32 -26.65
N TYR A 373 1.65 8.68 -25.47
CA TYR A 373 2.55 8.79 -24.33
C TYR A 373 3.19 10.18 -24.14
N LEU A 374 2.54 11.04 -23.35
CA LEU A 374 3.27 12.04 -22.56
C LEU A 374 3.52 11.44 -21.18
N LEU A 375 4.65 10.73 -21.06
CA LEU A 375 5.36 10.56 -19.80
C LEU A 375 6.51 11.58 -19.79
#